data_AF-A0A832JYX7-F1
#
_entry.id   AF-A0A832JYX7-F1
#
_cell.length_a   1.000
_cell.length_b   1.000
_cell.length_c   1.000
_cell.angle_alpha   90.00
_cell.angle_beta   90.00
_cell.angle_gamma   90.00
#
_symmetry.space_group_name_H-M   'P 1'
#
loop_
_entity.id
_entity.type
_entity.pdbx_description
1 polymer ?
#
loop_
_entity_poly.entity_id
_entity_poly.type
_entity_poly.pdbx_seq_one_letter_code
_entity_poly.pdbx_strand_id
1 'polypeptide(L)'
;MLRPLERELLAHYYAGQEGRRPMLIIEVGGAGAVEARLLEEDGAHSHTLMLYAGRMPLRAGSLVGVVVRVGRLDAESGLMLFEINRSLVESGLLVLTTHQPVETRTLLRYGFALVSEREEAGGPWTTLSRKVWRKYLGDSCPRCGSTLVLPLIPPDANVRKVWTVYCASCSYNWSVDEPITEWL
;
A
#
# COMPACT_ATOMS: atom_id res chain seq x y z
N MET A 1 5.51 -17.89 -2.14
CA MET A 1 5.00 -18.61 -0.95
C MET A 1 5.36 -17.82 0.31
N LEU A 2 4.50 -17.86 1.34
CA LEU A 2 4.75 -17.20 2.63
C LEU A 2 5.84 -17.91 3.44
N ARG A 3 6.74 -17.13 4.05
CA ARG A 3 7.75 -17.59 5.01
C ARG A 3 7.11 -17.92 6.37
N PRO A 4 7.74 -18.73 7.24
CA PRO A 4 7.18 -19.12 8.53
C PRO A 4 6.76 -17.92 9.40
N LEU A 5 7.63 -16.92 9.54
CA LEU A 5 7.35 -15.71 10.31
C LEU A 5 6.16 -14.92 9.76
N GLU A 6 6.07 -14.76 8.43
CA GLU A 6 4.94 -14.07 7.79
C GLU A 6 3.62 -14.82 8.05
N ARG A 7 3.63 -16.16 8.02
CA ARG A 7 2.44 -16.97 8.35
C ARG A 7 2.05 -16.79 9.81
N GLU A 8 3.01 -16.82 10.73
CA GLU A 8 2.76 -16.62 12.16
C GLU A 8 2.13 -15.25 12.44
N LEU A 9 2.72 -14.20 11.86
CA LEU A 9 2.24 -12.82 11.99
C LEU A 9 0.82 -12.68 11.41
N LEU A 10 0.54 -13.30 10.27
CA LEU A 10 -0.77 -13.18 9.61
C LEU A 10 -1.84 -14.10 10.23
N ALA A 11 -1.48 -15.26 10.78
CA ALA A 11 -2.42 -16.22 11.36
C ALA A 11 -3.26 -15.62 12.50
N HIS A 12 -2.65 -14.74 13.31
CA HIS A 12 -3.34 -14.05 14.39
C HIS A 12 -4.43 -13.09 13.91
N TYR A 13 -4.29 -12.53 12.71
CA TYR A 13 -5.18 -11.49 12.21
C TYR A 13 -6.21 -11.98 11.19
N TYR A 14 -5.97 -13.14 10.58
CA TYR A 14 -6.93 -13.78 9.67
C TYR A 14 -7.84 -14.81 10.34
N ALA A 15 -7.64 -15.12 11.63
CA ALA A 15 -8.56 -15.97 12.38
C ALA A 15 -9.96 -15.32 12.42
N GLY A 16 -10.91 -15.86 11.65
CA GLY A 16 -12.31 -15.41 11.59
C GLY A 16 -12.71 -14.54 10.39
N GLN A 17 -11.82 -14.31 9.42
CA GLN A 17 -12.17 -13.62 8.16
C GLN A 17 -12.67 -14.65 7.13
N GLU A 18 -13.90 -15.14 7.31
CA GLU A 18 -14.58 -16.02 6.34
C GLU A 18 -15.05 -15.21 5.12
N GLY A 19 -14.51 -15.54 3.93
CA GLY A 19 -14.68 -14.78 2.67
C GLY A 19 -13.35 -14.21 2.16
N ARG A 20 -12.38 -15.10 1.91
CA ARG A 20 -10.94 -14.77 1.81
C ARG A 20 -10.58 -14.06 0.51
N ARG A 21 -10.67 -12.73 0.45
CA ARG A 21 -10.09 -11.95 -0.66
C ARG A 21 -8.60 -12.30 -0.87
N PRO A 22 -8.08 -12.12 -2.10
CA PRO A 22 -6.73 -12.53 -2.42
C PRO A 22 -5.67 -11.73 -1.65
N MET A 23 -4.52 -12.36 -1.45
CA MET A 23 -3.32 -11.77 -0.86
C MET A 23 -2.25 -11.65 -1.93
N LEU A 24 -1.51 -10.54 -1.93
CA LEU A 24 -0.41 -10.35 -2.88
C LEU A 24 0.92 -10.53 -2.17
N ILE A 25 1.82 -11.34 -2.71
CA ILE A 25 3.22 -11.38 -2.32
C ILE A 25 4.01 -10.62 -3.38
N ILE A 26 4.88 -9.73 -2.96
CA ILE A 26 5.71 -8.92 -3.84
C ILE A 26 7.17 -9.15 -3.48
N GLU A 27 7.96 -9.54 -4.48
CA GLU A 27 9.41 -9.63 -4.41
C GLU A 27 10.00 -8.61 -5.38
N VAL A 28 10.63 -7.57 -4.83
CA VAL A 28 11.25 -6.53 -5.66
C VAL A 28 12.66 -7.01 -6.02
N GLY A 29 12.84 -7.37 -7.29
CA GLY A 29 14.16 -7.59 -7.88
C GLY A 29 14.87 -6.28 -8.21
N GLY A 30 16.19 -6.34 -8.42
CA GLY A 30 16.92 -5.19 -8.96
C GLY A 30 16.44 -4.86 -10.39
N ALA A 31 16.29 -3.56 -10.70
CA ALA A 31 15.88 -2.96 -11.98
C ALA A 31 14.38 -2.65 -12.19
N GLY A 32 13.62 -2.31 -11.13
CA GLY A 32 12.31 -1.64 -11.21
C GLY A 32 11.13 -2.50 -11.69
N ALA A 33 11.40 -3.71 -12.17
CA ALA A 33 10.41 -4.74 -12.41
C ALA A 33 10.12 -5.50 -11.11
N VAL A 34 8.85 -5.56 -10.74
CA VAL A 34 8.40 -6.16 -9.49
C VAL A 34 7.71 -7.47 -9.82
N GLU A 35 8.25 -8.60 -9.35
CA GLU A 35 7.57 -9.89 -9.44
C GLU A 35 6.55 -9.95 -8.31
N ALA A 36 5.28 -10.05 -8.66
CA ALA A 36 4.20 -10.22 -7.71
C ALA A 36 3.52 -11.57 -7.92
N ARG A 37 3.18 -12.24 -6.82
CA ARG A 37 2.43 -13.49 -6.82
C ARG A 37 1.13 -13.27 -6.07
N LEU A 38 0.03 -13.30 -6.81
CA LEU A 38 -1.31 -13.22 -6.26
C LEU A 38 -1.68 -14.61 -5.73
N LEU A 39 -1.86 -14.76 -4.43
CA LEU A 39 -2.39 -15.95 -3.79
C LEU A 39 -3.91 -15.89 -3.81
N GLU A 40 -4.54 -16.92 -4.36
CA GLU A 40 -6.00 -17.07 -4.34
C GLU A 40 -6.50 -17.47 -2.94
N GLU A 41 -7.82 -17.43 -2.77
CA GLU A 41 -8.53 -17.63 -1.49
C GLU A 41 -8.19 -18.98 -0.81
N ASP A 42 -7.91 -19.99 -1.63
CA ASP A 42 -7.55 -21.34 -1.21
C ASP A 42 -6.08 -21.50 -0.81
N GLY A 43 -5.24 -20.51 -1.12
CA GLY A 43 -3.79 -20.52 -0.88
C GLY A 43 -3.03 -21.60 -1.65
N ALA A 44 -3.70 -22.38 -2.50
CA ALA A 44 -3.14 -23.45 -3.32
C ALA A 44 -2.77 -22.95 -4.71
N HIS A 45 -3.52 -21.97 -5.23
CA HIS A 45 -3.27 -21.37 -6.53
C HIS A 45 -2.57 -20.02 -6.40
N SER A 46 -1.62 -19.77 -7.29
CA SER A 46 -0.94 -18.49 -7.38
C SER A 46 -0.70 -18.07 -8.81
N HIS A 47 -0.97 -16.80 -9.11
CA HIS A 47 -0.66 -16.19 -10.41
C HIS A 47 0.56 -15.29 -10.29
N THR A 48 1.51 -15.44 -11.20
CA THR A 48 2.67 -14.54 -11.27
C THR A 48 2.33 -13.36 -12.18
N LEU A 49 2.56 -12.16 -11.67
CA LEU A 49 2.25 -10.87 -12.29
C LEU A 49 3.55 -10.05 -12.34
N MET A 50 3.84 -9.47 -13.50
CA MET A 50 4.91 -8.48 -13.62
C MET A 50 4.30 -7.09 -13.42
N LEU A 51 4.76 -6.39 -12.40
CA LEU A 51 4.24 -5.07 -12.02
C LEU A 51 5.33 -4.01 -12.17
N TYR A 52 4.92 -2.79 -12.48
CA TYR A 52 5.77 -1.61 -12.46
C TYR A 52 5.47 -0.81 -11.20
N ALA A 53 6.52 -0.36 -10.52
CA ALA A 53 6.39 0.52 -9.35
C ALA A 53 5.54 1.76 -9.73
N GLY A 54 4.46 2.00 -8.98
CA GLY A 54 3.51 3.11 -9.22
C GLY A 54 2.46 2.87 -10.31
N ARG A 55 2.41 1.70 -10.96
CA ARG A 55 1.33 1.32 -11.89
C ARG A 55 0.95 -0.14 -11.71
N MET A 56 0.31 -0.45 -10.58
CA MET A 56 -0.22 -1.78 -10.30
C MET A 56 -1.69 -1.85 -10.74
N PRO A 57 -2.09 -2.78 -11.63
CA PRO A 57 -3.47 -2.88 -12.15
C PRO A 57 -4.41 -3.54 -11.12
N LEU A 58 -4.36 -3.07 -9.87
CA LEU A 58 -5.15 -3.55 -8.75
C LEU A 58 -6.34 -2.63 -8.51
N ARG A 59 -7.52 -3.20 -8.29
CA ARG A 59 -8.71 -2.42 -7.90
C ARG A 59 -8.57 -1.96 -6.45
N ALA A 60 -9.10 -0.78 -6.13
CA ALA A 60 -9.14 -0.30 -4.75
C ALA A 60 -9.92 -1.28 -3.86
N GLY A 61 -9.43 -1.54 -2.65
CA GLY A 61 -10.07 -2.46 -1.70
C GLY A 61 -10.18 -3.92 -2.17
N SER A 62 -9.40 -4.35 -3.17
CA SER A 62 -9.44 -5.73 -3.67
C SER A 62 -8.61 -6.72 -2.85
N LEU A 63 -7.66 -6.24 -2.05
CA LEU A 63 -6.74 -7.07 -1.27
C LEU A 63 -7.02 -6.97 0.24
N VAL A 64 -6.89 -8.08 0.96
CA VAL A 64 -6.92 -8.08 2.44
C VAL A 64 -5.55 -7.92 3.07
N GLY A 65 -4.51 -8.35 2.36
CA GLY A 65 -3.15 -8.19 2.81
C GLY A 65 -2.15 -8.24 1.67
N VAL A 66 -0.99 -7.64 1.92
CA VAL A 66 0.16 -7.70 1.02
C VAL A 66 1.41 -8.03 1.82
N VAL A 67 2.23 -8.94 1.28
CA VAL A 67 3.58 -9.21 1.76
C VAL A 67 4.55 -8.60 0.77
N VAL A 68 5.45 -7.77 1.26
CA VAL A 68 6.46 -7.08 0.47
C VAL A 68 7.83 -7.46 0.97
N ARG A 69 8.70 -7.92 0.06
CA ARG A 69 10.09 -8.25 0.34
C ARG A 69 10.96 -7.35 -0.54
N VAL A 70 11.64 -6.40 0.08
CA VAL A 70 12.56 -5.48 -0.59
C VAL A 70 13.88 -5.41 0.16
N GLY A 71 14.99 -5.14 -0.53
CA GLY A 71 16.27 -4.98 0.15
C GLY A 71 16.29 -3.73 1.03
N ARG A 72 15.82 -2.61 0.49
CA ARG A 72 15.73 -1.30 1.15
C ARG A 72 14.51 -0.55 0.63
N LEU A 73 13.93 0.32 1.45
CA LEU A 73 12.93 1.29 0.99
C LEU A 73 13.61 2.44 0.25
N ASP A 74 13.29 2.58 -1.03
CA ASP A 74 13.68 3.67 -1.90
C ASP A 74 12.44 4.37 -2.49
N ALA A 75 12.66 5.25 -3.48
CA ALA A 75 11.58 5.99 -4.12
C ALA A 75 10.56 5.07 -4.83
N GLU A 76 11.04 4.00 -5.50
CA GLU A 76 10.18 3.04 -6.20
C GLU A 76 9.34 2.22 -5.20
N SER A 77 9.95 1.80 -4.10
CA SER A 77 9.26 1.14 -2.99
C SER A 77 8.16 2.02 -2.42
N GLY A 78 8.39 3.33 -2.31
CA GLY A 78 7.38 4.29 -1.87
C GLY A 78 6.16 4.36 -2.79
N LEU A 79 6.37 4.43 -4.11
CA LEU A 79 5.28 4.42 -5.10
C LEU A 79 4.48 3.11 -5.03
N MET A 80 5.16 1.99 -4.85
CA MET A 80 4.51 0.70 -4.66
C MET A 80 3.68 0.65 -3.37
N LEU A 81 4.19 1.17 -2.24
CA LEU A 81 3.46 1.19 -0.97
C LEU A 81 2.17 2.03 -1.06
N PHE A 82 2.17 3.12 -1.84
CA PHE A 82 0.94 3.88 -2.12
C PHE A 82 -0.10 3.05 -2.88
N GLU A 83 0.30 2.37 -3.95
CA GLU A 83 -0.60 1.52 -4.73
C GLU A 83 -1.13 0.33 -3.91
N ILE A 84 -0.27 -0.27 -3.08
CA ILE A 84 -0.65 -1.31 -2.13
C ILE A 84 -1.71 -0.79 -1.17
N ASN A 85 -1.48 0.35 -0.52
CA ASN A 85 -2.43 0.89 0.43
C ASN A 85 -3.78 1.21 -0.24
N ARG A 86 -3.79 1.74 -1.48
CA ARG A 86 -5.02 1.95 -2.27
C ARG A 86 -5.76 0.63 -2.52
N SER A 87 -5.03 -0.42 -2.87
CA SER A 87 -5.60 -1.75 -3.16
C SER A 87 -6.12 -2.50 -1.93
N LEU A 88 -5.65 -2.17 -0.73
CA LEU A 88 -6.06 -2.83 0.51
C LEU A 88 -7.46 -2.39 0.98
N VAL A 89 -8.24 -3.33 1.53
CA VAL A 89 -9.48 -3.04 2.27
C VAL A 89 -9.21 -2.21 3.53
N GLU A 90 -10.27 -1.64 4.10
CA GLU A 90 -10.17 -1.03 5.43
C GLU A 90 -9.59 -2.04 6.43
N SER A 91 -8.62 -1.60 7.23
CA SER A 91 -7.86 -2.45 8.16
C SER A 91 -7.04 -3.57 7.50
N GLY A 92 -6.82 -3.53 6.18
CA GLY A 92 -5.95 -4.46 5.48
C GLY A 92 -4.51 -4.42 6.00
N LEU A 93 -3.78 -5.51 5.81
CA LEU A 93 -2.47 -5.73 6.41
C LEU A 93 -1.33 -5.57 5.40
N LEU A 94 -0.23 -5.00 5.87
CA LEU A 94 1.05 -5.00 5.18
C LEU A 94 2.06 -5.76 6.03
N VAL A 95 2.67 -6.80 5.46
CA VAL A 95 3.89 -7.39 5.99
C VAL A 95 5.03 -6.90 5.13
N LEU A 96 6.00 -6.20 5.71
CA LEU A 96 7.13 -5.63 4.98
C LEU A 96 8.43 -6.17 5.57
N THR A 97 9.18 -6.91 4.74
CA THR A 97 10.50 -7.45 5.06
C THR A 97 11.59 -6.66 4.35
N THR A 98 12.59 -6.20 5.10
CA THR A 98 13.66 -5.29 4.67
C THR A 98 15.01 -5.66 5.31
N HIS A 99 16.14 -5.28 4.71
CA HIS A 99 17.47 -5.48 5.36
C HIS A 99 17.84 -4.38 6.36
N GLN A 100 17.00 -3.36 6.51
CA GLN A 100 17.22 -2.24 7.42
C GLN A 100 15.93 -1.97 8.18
N PRO A 101 15.99 -1.57 9.46
CA PRO A 101 14.79 -1.22 10.22
C PRO A 101 14.05 -0.07 9.53
N VAL A 102 12.71 -0.12 9.57
CA VAL A 102 11.85 0.89 8.97
C VAL A 102 11.27 1.75 10.08
N GLU A 103 11.57 3.04 10.05
CA GLU A 103 10.99 3.97 11.02
C GLU A 103 9.46 3.96 10.92
N THR A 104 8.78 3.99 12.07
CA THR A 104 7.31 4.12 12.14
C THR A 104 6.81 5.33 11.36
N ARG A 105 7.59 6.43 11.32
CA ARG A 105 7.29 7.61 10.52
C ARG A 105 7.39 7.38 9.01
N THR A 106 8.15 6.39 8.57
CA THR A 106 8.17 6.02 7.15
C THR A 106 6.90 5.24 6.80
N LEU A 107 6.48 4.28 7.62
CA LEU A 107 5.25 3.50 7.39
C LEU A 107 3.99 4.37 7.36
N LEU A 108 3.87 5.29 8.31
CA LEU A 108 2.72 6.18 8.42
C LEU A 108 2.62 7.17 7.25
N ARG A 109 3.76 7.59 6.67
CA ARG A 109 3.79 8.38 5.41
C ARG A 109 3.07 7.68 4.25
N TYR A 110 3.07 6.36 4.24
CA TYR A 110 2.40 5.52 3.23
C TYR A 110 1.06 4.94 3.74
N GLY A 111 0.54 5.47 4.85
CA GLY A 111 -0.78 5.13 5.37
C GLY A 111 -0.87 3.84 6.19
N PHE A 112 0.24 3.40 6.75
CA PHE A 112 0.33 2.20 7.57
C PHE A 112 0.76 2.53 8.99
N ALA A 113 0.02 2.02 9.99
CA ALA A 113 0.45 2.03 11.37
C ALA A 113 1.17 0.73 11.71
N LEU A 114 2.36 0.84 12.31
CA LEU A 114 3.12 -0.31 12.81
C LEU A 114 2.32 -1.02 13.90
N VAL A 115 2.22 -2.34 13.80
CA VAL A 115 1.56 -3.21 14.77
C VAL A 115 2.59 -4.05 15.50
N SER A 116 3.57 -4.60 14.79
CA SER A 116 4.65 -5.42 15.34
C SER A 116 5.89 -5.32 14.46
N GLU A 117 7.07 -5.43 15.07
CA GLU A 117 8.36 -5.50 14.40
C GLU A 117 9.15 -6.67 14.96
N ARG A 118 9.80 -7.44 14.08
CA ARG A 118 10.63 -8.59 14.43
C ARG A 118 11.90 -8.59 13.57
N GLU A 119 13.04 -8.73 14.21
CA GLU A 119 14.31 -9.04 13.55
C GLU A 119 14.48 -10.57 13.51
N GLU A 120 14.70 -11.15 12.33
CA GLU A 120 15.16 -12.53 12.23
C GLU A 120 16.60 -12.59 12.72
N ALA A 121 17.02 -13.61 13.49
CA ALA A 121 18.34 -13.63 14.14
C ALA A 121 19.51 -13.40 13.14
N GLY A 122 20.07 -12.19 13.12
CA GLY A 122 21.11 -11.76 12.15
C GLY A 122 20.61 -11.63 10.70
N GLY A 123 19.30 -11.55 10.50
CA GLY A 123 18.60 -11.56 9.23
C GLY A 123 17.80 -10.27 8.98
N PRO A 124 16.81 -10.31 8.07
CA PRO A 124 16.03 -9.13 7.73
C PRO A 124 15.04 -8.75 8.84
N TRP A 125 14.66 -7.48 8.82
CA TRP A 125 13.61 -6.88 9.63
C TRP A 125 12.25 -7.11 8.98
N THR A 126 11.31 -7.70 9.71
CA THR A 126 9.93 -7.90 9.26
C THR A 126 8.98 -7.09 10.13
N THR A 127 8.25 -6.18 9.50
CA THR A 127 7.20 -5.38 10.15
C THR A 127 5.83 -5.90 9.74
N LEU A 128 4.91 -5.95 10.69
CA LEU A 128 3.48 -6.08 10.46
C LEU A 128 2.85 -4.71 10.70
N SER A 129 2.13 -4.22 9.70
CA SER A 129 1.45 -2.94 9.75
C SER A 129 0.00 -3.06 9.27
N ARG A 130 -0.84 -2.13 9.73
CA ARG A 130 -2.25 -2.06 9.36
C ARG A 130 -2.53 -0.78 8.60
N LYS A 131 -3.32 -0.87 7.54
CA LYS A 131 -3.85 0.29 6.82
C LYS A 131 -4.67 1.15 7.78
N VAL A 132 -4.31 2.43 7.88
CA VAL A 132 -5.03 3.42 8.70
C VAL A 132 -5.70 4.51 7.86
N TRP A 133 -5.25 4.70 6.62
CA TRP A 133 -5.90 5.62 5.70
C TRP A 133 -7.26 5.06 5.29
N ARG A 134 -8.33 5.71 5.75
CA ARG A 134 -9.73 5.33 5.44
C ARG A 134 -10.20 5.88 4.10
N LYS A 135 -9.60 6.99 3.63
CA LYS A 135 -9.95 7.65 2.38
C LYS A 135 -8.72 8.25 1.73
N TYR A 136 -8.63 8.08 0.42
CA TYR A 136 -7.76 8.88 -0.41
C TYR A 136 -8.56 10.06 -0.96
N LEU A 137 -7.99 11.26 -0.90
CA LEU A 137 -8.48 12.37 -1.72
C LEU A 137 -8.25 12.00 -3.19
N GLY A 138 -9.33 11.66 -3.90
CA GLY A 138 -9.28 11.24 -5.31
C GLY A 138 -10.14 10.04 -5.67
N ASP A 139 -10.63 9.24 -4.72
CA ASP A 139 -11.34 8.00 -5.08
C ASP A 139 -12.67 8.26 -5.82
N SER A 140 -13.24 9.45 -5.70
CA SER A 140 -14.46 9.84 -6.42
C SER A 140 -14.71 11.34 -6.43
N CYS A 141 -15.23 11.85 -7.53
CA CYS A 141 -15.76 13.20 -7.63
C CYS A 141 -16.93 13.38 -6.65
N PRO A 142 -16.96 14.43 -5.81
CA PRO A 142 -18.03 14.64 -4.84
C PRO A 142 -19.39 14.93 -5.49
N ARG A 143 -19.39 15.32 -6.78
CA ARG A 143 -20.62 15.60 -7.53
C ARG A 143 -21.18 14.37 -8.26
N CYS A 144 -20.33 13.53 -8.84
CA CYS A 144 -20.79 12.46 -9.74
C CYS A 144 -20.18 11.08 -9.46
N GLY A 145 -19.37 10.94 -8.41
CA GLY A 145 -18.79 9.65 -8.00
C GLY A 145 -17.72 9.08 -8.92
N SER A 146 -17.29 9.81 -9.97
CA SER A 146 -16.26 9.32 -10.89
C SER A 146 -14.88 9.29 -10.21
N THR A 147 -14.19 8.15 -10.25
CA THR A 147 -12.82 8.04 -9.71
C THR A 147 -11.85 8.96 -10.43
N LEU A 148 -11.02 9.66 -9.65
CA LEU A 148 -9.98 10.54 -10.16
C LEU A 148 -8.60 9.97 -9.84
N VAL A 149 -7.66 10.16 -10.76
CA VAL A 149 -6.24 9.88 -10.53
C VAL A 149 -5.54 11.22 -10.44
N LEU A 150 -5.11 11.60 -9.24
CA LEU A 150 -4.39 12.85 -9.01
C LEU A 150 -2.88 12.56 -8.95
N PRO A 151 -2.04 13.31 -9.68
CA PRO A 151 -0.59 13.16 -9.57
C PRO A 151 -0.10 13.67 -8.21
N LEU A 152 0.82 12.93 -7.59
CA LEU A 152 1.50 13.32 -6.35
C LEU A 152 2.46 14.50 -6.62
N ILE A 153 2.60 15.40 -5.64
CA ILE A 153 3.49 16.57 -5.72
C ILE A 153 4.94 16.14 -5.45
N PRO A 154 5.93 16.65 -6.22
CA PRO A 154 7.35 16.54 -5.89
C PRO A 154 7.72 17.25 -4.56
N PRO A 155 8.67 16.71 -3.79
CA PRO A 155 9.01 17.17 -2.43
C PRO A 155 9.59 18.60 -2.31
N ASP A 156 9.83 19.28 -3.43
CA ASP A 156 10.50 20.58 -3.59
C ASP A 156 9.54 21.75 -3.91
N ALA A 157 8.23 21.49 -3.97
CA ALA A 157 7.22 22.51 -4.26
C ALA A 157 6.88 23.36 -3.01
N ASN A 158 7.54 24.50 -2.83
CA ASN A 158 7.32 25.46 -1.73
C ASN A 158 6.04 26.32 -1.84
N VAL A 159 4.96 25.82 -2.46
CA VAL A 159 3.75 26.61 -2.68
C VAL A 159 2.58 26.06 -1.88
N ARG A 160 2.18 26.76 -0.80
CA ARG A 160 0.85 26.60 -0.20
C ARG A 160 -0.19 26.98 -1.25
N LYS A 161 -0.78 25.99 -1.89
CA LYS A 161 -1.83 26.19 -2.90
C LYS A 161 -3.10 25.53 -2.42
N VAL A 162 -4.16 26.31 -2.38
CA VAL A 162 -5.52 25.79 -2.55
C VAL A 162 -5.52 25.02 -3.87
N TRP A 163 -5.75 23.72 -3.82
CA TRP A 163 -5.71 22.88 -5.01
C TRP A 163 -7.08 22.86 -5.66
N THR A 164 -7.17 23.31 -6.91
CA THR A 164 -8.39 23.13 -7.70
C THR A 164 -8.32 21.78 -8.40
N VAL A 165 -9.19 20.85 -8.00
CA VAL A 165 -9.33 19.54 -8.63
C VAL A 165 -10.40 19.60 -9.70
N TYR A 166 -10.11 19.04 -10.87
CA TYR A 166 -11.02 18.96 -12.02
C TYR A 166 -11.53 17.54 -12.23
N CYS A 167 -12.86 17.37 -12.24
CA CYS A 167 -13.49 16.12 -12.63
C CYS A 167 -13.75 16.09 -14.14
N ALA A 168 -13.07 15.21 -14.87
CA ALA A 168 -13.29 15.03 -16.31
C ALA A 168 -14.68 14.50 -16.69
N SER A 169 -15.39 13.83 -15.77
CA SER A 169 -16.70 13.24 -16.05
C SER A 169 -17.87 14.23 -15.94
N CYS A 170 -17.82 15.18 -15.01
CA CYS A 170 -18.92 16.15 -14.82
C CYS A 170 -18.47 17.61 -14.84
N SER A 171 -17.21 17.87 -15.22
CA SER A 171 -16.58 19.19 -15.27
C SER A 171 -16.65 19.95 -13.95
N TYR A 172 -16.86 19.24 -12.84
CA TYR A 172 -16.96 19.85 -11.52
C TYR A 172 -15.56 20.18 -11.02
N ASN A 173 -15.42 21.44 -10.60
CA ASN A 173 -14.22 21.95 -9.99
C ASN A 173 -14.50 22.23 -8.53
N TRP A 174 -13.58 21.83 -7.68
CA TRP A 174 -13.61 22.23 -6.29
C TRP A 174 -12.21 22.49 -5.79
N SER A 175 -12.14 23.39 -4.83
CA SER A 175 -10.94 23.70 -4.11
C SER A 175 -10.83 22.76 -2.92
N VAL A 176 -9.63 22.25 -2.69
CA VAL A 176 -9.28 21.59 -1.43
C VAL A 176 -8.23 22.45 -0.73
N ASP A 177 -8.58 22.85 0.48
CA ASP A 177 -7.63 23.42 1.43
C ASP A 177 -6.87 22.25 2.06
N GLU A 178 -5.55 22.29 2.04
CA GLU A 178 -4.70 21.27 2.67
C GLU A 178 -5.08 21.03 4.15
N PRO A 179 -4.85 19.80 4.64
CA PRO A 179 -3.53 19.51 5.17
C PRO A 179 -2.84 18.38 4.39
N ILE A 180 -1.79 18.73 3.64
CA ILE A 180 -0.61 17.87 3.59
C ILE A 180 0.27 18.36 4.74
N THR A 181 0.65 17.42 5.60
CA THR A 181 1.20 17.60 6.95
C THR A 181 0.21 18.12 7.99
N GLU A 182 -0.54 17.20 8.60
CA GLU A 182 -0.27 16.92 10.01
C GLU A 182 -0.61 15.46 10.32
N TRP A 183 0.31 14.85 11.04
CA TRP A 183 0.23 13.49 11.56
C TRP A 183 -0.86 13.45 12.64
N LEU A 184 -1.88 12.63 12.45
CA LEU A 184 -2.68 12.07 13.54
C LEU A 184 -2.87 10.58 13.30
#